data_AF-A0A737ERY3-F1
#
_entry.id   AF-A0A737ERY3-F1
#
_cell.length_a   1.000
_cell.length_b   1.000
_cell.length_c   1.000
_cell.angle_alpha   90.00
_cell.angle_beta   90.00
_cell.angle_gamma   90.00
#
_symmetry.space_group_name_H-M   'P 1'
#
loop_
_entity.id
_entity.type
_entity.pdbx_description
1 polymer ?
#
loop_
_entity_poly.entity_id
_entity_poly.type
_entity_poly.pdbx_seq_one_letter_code
_entity_poly.pdbx_strand_id
1 'polypeptide(L)' 'MQRNLPHILSQATNAPLLLEPAYARVFFCALGRESGAGSLHIPQNLENLDQAGMELVTGNYMSGDKPRARFYQV' A
#
# COMPACT_ATOMS: atom_id res chain seq x y z
N MET A 1 -8.63 9.32 -16.11
CA MET A 1 -9.35 9.40 -14.83
C MET A 1 -8.37 9.86 -13.76
N GLN A 2 -8.49 11.10 -13.29
CA GLN A 2 -7.60 11.67 -12.28
C GLN A 2 -7.92 11.00 -10.94
N ARG A 3 -7.04 10.10 -10.48
CA ARG A 3 -7.16 9.49 -9.17
C ARG A 3 -6.76 10.55 -8.16
N ASN A 4 -7.72 11.01 -7.33
CA ASN A 4 -7.44 11.96 -6.26
C ASN A 4 -6.64 11.25 -5.16
N LEU A 5 -5.34 11.06 -5.39
CA LEU A 5 -4.37 10.53 -4.43
C LEU A 5 -4.50 11.13 -3.03
N PRO A 6 -4.61 12.45 -2.83
CA PRO A 6 -4.80 13.02 -1.49
C PRO A 6 -6.12 12.58 -0.83
N HIS A 7 -7.18 12.35 -1.61
CA HIS A 7 -8.44 11.82 -1.10
C HIS A 7 -8.32 10.35 -0.69
N ILE A 8 -7.64 9.54 -1.51
CA ILE A 8 -7.37 8.11 -1.23
C ILE A 8 -6.50 7.97 0.02
N LEU A 9 -5.45 8.79 0.14
CA LEU A 9 -4.57 8.82 1.31
C LEU A 9 -5.34 9.21 2.57
N SER A 10 -6.23 10.20 2.48
CA SER A 10 -7.09 10.59 3.59
C SER A 10 -8.03 9.46 4.00
N GLN A 11 -8.71 8.80 3.07
CA GLN A 11 -9.60 7.68 3.41
C GLN A 11 -8.85 6.45 3.95
N ALA A 12 -7.70 6.12 3.38
CA ALA A 12 -6.88 4.99 3.81
C ALA A 12 -6.26 5.17 5.21
N THR A 13 -6.05 6.41 5.64
CA THR A 13 -5.49 6.73 6.95
C THR A 13 -6.55 6.99 8.01
N ASN A 14 -7.74 7.48 7.62
CA ASN A 14 -8.81 7.84 8.56
C ASN A 14 -9.83 6.72 8.83
N ALA A 15 -9.81 5.62 8.07
CA ALA A 15 -10.72 4.50 8.27
C ALA A 15 -9.94 3.18 8.44
N PRO A 16 -10.41 2.27 9.31
CA PRO A 16 -9.87 0.92 9.39
C PRO A 16 -10.12 0.21 8.06
N LEU A 17 -9.05 0.01 7.30
CA LEU A 17 -9.10 -0.75 6.06
C LEU A 17 -9.36 -2.22 6.37
N LEU A 18 -10.38 -2.80 5.73
CA LEU A 18 -10.63 -4.25 5.72
C LEU A 18 -9.63 -4.94 4.77
N LEU A 19 -8.35 -4.83 5.09
CA LEU A 19 -7.23 -5.38 4.34
C LEU A 19 -6.40 -6.27 5.26
N GLU A 20 -5.96 -7.41 4.74
CA GLU A 20 -4.99 -8.23 5.45
C GLU A 20 -3.67 -7.44 5.63
N PRO A 21 -2.95 -7.62 6.74
CA PRO A 21 -1.75 -6.84 7.06
C PRO A 21 -0.67 -6.94 5.96
N ALA A 22 -0.55 -8.09 5.28
CA ALA A 22 0.36 -8.26 4.15
C ALA A 22 -0.01 -7.39 2.95
N TYR A 23 -1.31 -7.21 2.71
CA TYR A 23 -1.84 -6.45 1.58
C TYR A 23 -1.84 -4.94 1.88
N ALA A 24 -2.14 -4.55 3.12
CA ALA A 24 -2.01 -3.18 3.59
C ALA A 24 -0.60 -2.65 3.36
N ARG A 25 0.43 -3.45 3.69
CA ARG A 25 1.85 -3.10 3.45
C ARG A 25 2.12 -2.74 1.99
N VAL A 26 1.66 -3.58 1.05
CA VAL A 26 1.86 -3.34 -0.39
C VAL A 26 1.07 -2.12 -0.87
N PHE A 27 -0.17 -1.98 -0.42
CA PHE A 27 -1.03 -0.84 -0.75
C PHE A 27 -0.40 0.49 -0.30
N PHE A 28 0.08 0.59 0.95
CA PHE A 28 0.71 1.79 1.46
C PHE A 28 2.09 2.06 0.82
N CYS A 29 2.84 1.03 0.43
CA CYS A 29 4.08 1.22 -0.34
C CYS A 29 3.80 1.82 -1.72
N ALA A 30 2.80 1.28 -2.45
CA ALA A 30 2.39 1.81 -3.73
C ALA A 30 1.85 3.24 -3.61
N LEU A 31 1.01 3.49 -2.60
CA LEU A 31 0.40 4.79 -2.34
C LEU A 31 1.43 5.84 -1.91
N GLY A 32 2.41 5.46 -1.09
CA GLY A 32 3.54 6.31 -0.69
C GLY A 32 4.39 6.69 -1.90
N ARG A 33 4.69 5.73 -2.79
CA ARG A 33 5.39 5.98 -4.03
C ARG A 33 4.62 6.93 -4.96
N GLU A 34 3.32 6.71 -5.17
CA GLU A 34 2.49 7.59 -5.99
C GLU A 34 2.34 9.00 -5.38
N SER A 35 2.38 9.11 -4.05
CA SER A 35 2.30 10.39 -3.34
C SER A 35 3.65 11.12 -3.20
N GLY A 36 4.76 10.50 -3.60
CA GLY A 36 6.11 11.08 -3.48
C GLY A 36 6.71 10.99 -2.07
N ALA A 37 6.24 10.07 -1.23
CA ALA A 37 6.81 9.84 0.10
C ALA A 37 8.21 9.21 -0.02
N GLY A 38 9.20 9.77 0.69
CA GLY A 38 10.57 9.26 0.71
C GLY A 38 10.75 7.99 1.55
N SER A 39 9.92 7.82 2.58
CA SER A 39 9.99 6.68 3.51
C SER A 39 8.61 6.35 4.07
N LEU A 40 8.34 5.07 4.27
CA LEU A 40 7.13 4.56 4.91
C LEU A 40 7.49 3.81 6.20
N HIS A 41 6.94 4.28 7.32
CA HIS A 41 7.03 3.59 8.60
C HIS A 41 5.81 2.68 8.77
N ILE A 42 6.03 1.38 8.94
CA ILE A 42 4.99 0.38 9.22
C ILE A 42 5.06 0.00 10.71
N PRO A 43 4.25 0.62 11.60
CA PRO A 43 4.38 0.43 13.04
C PRO A 43 4.07 -1.00 13.48
N GLN A 44 3.23 -1.71 12.73
CA GLN A 44 2.85 -3.10 13.00
C GLN A 44 4.04 -4.08 12.90
N ASN A 45 5.02 -3.79 12.05
CA ASN A 45 6.20 -4.65 11.84
C ASN A 45 7.52 -3.97 12.26
N LEU A 46 7.44 -2.77 12.86
CA LEU A 46 8.59 -1.91 13.17
C LEU A 46 9.54 -1.73 11.96
N GLU A 47 8.99 -1.80 10.75
CA GLU A 47 9.74 -1.68 9.49
C GLU A 47 9.76 -0.21 9.04
N ASN A 48 10.92 0.24 8.58
CA ASN A 48 11.05 1.49 7.84
C ASN A 48 11.48 1.16 6.42
N LEU A 49 10.62 1.44 5.45
CA LEU A 49 10.89 1.21 4.03
C LEU A 49 11.22 2.54 3.38
N ASP A 50 12.44 2.64 2.86
CA ASP A 50 12.82 3.71 1.94
C ASP A 50 12.14 3.53 0.57
N GLN A 51 12.20 4.53 -0.30
CA GLN A 51 11.68 4.48 -1.66
C GLN A 51 12.09 3.21 -2.42
N ALA A 52 13.35 2.79 -2.33
CA ALA A 52 13.81 1.54 -2.95
C ALA A 52 13.19 0.28 -2.31
N GLY A 53 12.96 0.31 -1.00
CA GLY A 53 12.27 -0.77 -0.27
C GLY A 53 10.80 -0.88 -0.66
N MET A 54 10.11 0.25 -0.78
CA MET A 54 8.72 0.32 -1.24
C MET A 54 8.58 -0.23 -2.66
N GLU A 55 9.51 0.11 -3.56
CA GLU A 55 9.59 -0.44 -4.91
C GLU A 55 9.73 -1.96 -4.91
N LEU A 56 10.66 -2.49 -4.10
CA LEU A 56 10.91 -3.92 -4.03
C LEU A 56 9.71 -4.69 -3.49
N VAL A 57 9.04 -4.17 -2.45
CA VAL A 57 7.83 -4.77 -1.87
C VAL A 57 6.69 -4.82 -2.89
N THR A 58 6.48 -3.71 -3.60
CA THR A 58 5.42 -3.60 -4.60
C THR A 58 5.74 -4.48 -5.81
N GLY A 59 6.99 -4.48 -6.27
CA GLY A 59 7.48 -5.28 -7.39
C GLY A 59 7.43 -6.78 -7.12
N ASN A 60 7.85 -7.22 -5.93
CA ASN A 60 7.77 -8.62 -5.53
C ASN A 60 6.31 -9.10 -5.45
N TYR A 61 5.41 -8.25 -4.96
CA TYR A 61 3.99 -8.54 -4.94
C TYR A 61 3.35 -8.62 -6.34
N MET A 62 3.77 -7.76 -7.27
CA MET A 62 3.28 -7.81 -8.66
C MET A 62 3.90 -8.93 -9.50
N SER A 63 5.10 -9.39 -9.13
CA SER A 63 5.84 -10.47 -9.81
C SER A 63 5.52 -11.86 -9.26
N GLY A 64 5.11 -11.95 -7.99
CA GLY A 64 4.50 -13.15 -7.44
C GLY A 64 3.14 -13.41 -8.08
N ASP A 65 2.75 -14.69 -8.18
CA ASP A 65 1.43 -15.14 -8.63
C ASP A 65 0.35 -14.23 -8.04
N LYS A 66 -0.17 -13.30 -8.85
CA LYS A 66 -1.08 -12.26 -8.37
C LYS A 66 -2.20 -12.95 -7.61
N PRO A 67 -2.36 -12.73 -6.30
CA PRO A 67 -3.45 -13.37 -5.59
C PRO A 67 -4.74 -12.89 -6.25
N ARG A 68 -5.44 -13.88 -6.83
CA ARG A 68 -6.71 -13.72 -7.55
C ARG A 68 -7.59 -12.71 -6.81
N ALA A 69 -7.91 -11.61 -7.48
CA ALA A 69 -8.66 -10.50 -6.92
C ALA A 69 -9.94 -11.04 -6.24
N ARG A 70 -9.99 -10.93 -4.92
CA ARG A 70 -11.11 -11.40 -4.12
C ARG A 70 -12.06 -10.21 -3.99
N PHE A 71 -13.10 -10.20 -4.80
CA PHE A 71 -14.14 -9.19 -4.73
C PHE A 71 -14.94 -9.45 -3.44
N TYR A 72 -14.77 -8.58 -2.46
CA TYR A 72 -15.65 -8.55 -1.29
C TYR A 72 -16.89 -7.74 -1.70
N GLN A 73 -18.04 -8.41 -1.84
CA GLN A 73 -19.32 -7.70 -1.90
C GLN A 73 -19.73 -7.27 -0.50
N VAL A 74 -20.17 -6.03 -0.40
CA VAL A 74 -20.79 -5.38 0.77
C VAL A 74 -22.28 -5.69 0.80
#